data_AF-A0AAV9B2E9-F1
#
_entry.id   AF-A0AAV9B2E9-F1
#
_cell.length_a   1.000
_cell.length_b   1.000
_cell.length_c   1.000
_cell.angle_alpha   90.00
_cell.angle_beta   90.00
_cell.angle_gamma   90.00
#
_symmetry.space_group_name_H-M   'P 1'
#
loop_
_entity.id
_entity.type
_entity.pdbx_description
1 polymer ?
#
loop_
_entity_poly.entity_id
_entity_poly.type
_entity_poly.pdbx_seq_one_letter_code
_entity_poly.pdbx_strand_id
1 'polypeptide(L)'
;MDNRPFVLKKWSPSVRMEEERLTSIPIWVKFPNLPLQFWTKECMSKIASAVGTPLFMDTATQMATRIAYARVYVEVSVDVELPNEVVIEIAAGGRESFPIAYDWKPQACSHCHTFGHDDALCCKRPKITPLTPKT
;
A
#
# COMPACT_ATOMS: atom_id res chain seq x y z
N MET A 1 3.38 19.97 10.52
CA MET A 1 4.46 19.01 10.77
C MET A 1 4.54 18.12 9.55
N ASP A 2 5.61 18.23 8.78
CA ASP A 2 5.82 17.40 7.58
C ASP A 2 6.10 15.96 8.02
N ASN A 3 5.08 15.11 8.01
CA ASN A 3 5.17 13.73 8.45
C ASN A 3 5.86 12.88 7.37
N ARG A 4 7.18 13.02 7.24
CA ARG A 4 7.97 12.26 6.26
C ARG A 4 8.07 10.80 6.68
N PRO A 5 7.58 9.85 5.87
CA PRO A 5 7.66 8.42 6.20
C PRO A 5 9.11 7.95 6.13
N PHE A 6 9.56 7.23 7.16
CA PHE A 6 10.83 6.49 7.14
C PHE A 6 10.54 5.01 6.97
N VAL A 7 11.20 4.37 6.01
CA VAL A 7 11.05 2.93 5.75
C VAL A 7 12.24 2.21 6.36
N LEU A 8 11.96 1.32 7.33
CA LEU A 8 12.97 0.50 7.97
C LEU A 8 13.07 -0.84 7.26
N LYS A 9 14.29 -1.23 6.89
CA LYS A 9 14.59 -2.55 6.34
C LYS A 9 15.44 -3.34 7.32
N LYS A 10 15.16 -4.64 7.44
CA LYS A 10 16.01 -5.54 8.22
C LYS A 10 17.39 -5.63 7.56
N TRP A 11 18.43 -5.33 8.31
CA TRP A 11 19.80 -5.47 7.84
C TRP A 11 20.12 -6.93 7.49
N SER A 12 20.83 -7.16 6.39
CA SER A 12 21.45 -8.44 6.06
C SER A 12 22.84 -8.20 5.43
N PRO A 13 23.78 -9.15 5.53
CA PRO A 13 25.12 -9.01 4.95
C PRO A 13 25.14 -8.83 3.43
N SER A 14 24.05 -9.21 2.74
CA SER A 14 23.89 -9.09 1.29
C SER A 14 23.22 -7.80 0.83
N VAL A 15 22.78 -6.94 1.76
CA VAL A 15 22.18 -5.63 1.44
C VAL A 15 23.27 -4.70 0.90
N ARG A 16 23.09 -4.26 -0.35
CA ARG A 16 23.91 -3.20 -0.98
C ARG A 16 23.04 -1.95 -1.09
N MET A 17 23.43 -0.87 -0.40
CA MET A 17 22.63 0.36 -0.36
C MET A 17 22.44 0.99 -1.75
N GLU A 18 23.38 0.80 -2.67
CA GLU A 18 23.33 1.38 -4.02
C GLU A 18 22.35 0.71 -4.99
N GLU A 19 21.88 -0.51 -4.70
CA GLU A 19 21.06 -1.32 -5.63
C GLU A 19 19.58 -1.45 -5.18
N GLU A 20 19.23 -0.97 -3.99
CA GLU A 20 17.88 -1.18 -3.46
C GLU A 20 16.87 -0.15 -3.97
N ARG A 21 16.17 -0.55 -5.03
CA ARG A 21 14.92 0.09 -5.42
C ARG A 21 13.84 -0.31 -4.44
N LEU A 22 13.24 0.67 -3.77
CA LEU A 22 12.11 0.45 -2.89
C LEU A 22 10.84 0.28 -3.71
N THR A 23 10.67 -0.88 -4.34
CA THR A 23 9.53 -1.21 -5.20
C THR A 23 8.34 -1.75 -4.43
N SER A 24 8.55 -2.25 -3.21
CA SER A 24 7.49 -2.74 -2.34
C SER A 24 7.64 -2.19 -0.93
N ILE A 25 6.53 -1.85 -0.29
CA ILE A 25 6.51 -1.45 1.12
C ILE A 25 5.28 -2.00 1.84
N PRO A 26 5.38 -2.27 3.14
CA PRO A 26 4.23 -2.66 3.92
C PRO A 26 3.46 -1.45 4.46
N ILE A 27 2.14 -1.48 4.35
CA ILE A 27 1.24 -0.43 4.84
C ILE A 27 0.05 -1.02 5.60
N TRP A 28 -0.58 -0.19 6.44
CA TRP A 28 -1.81 -0.56 7.12
C TRP A 28 -3.04 -0.23 6.29
N VAL A 29 -3.83 -1.26 6.03
CA VAL A 29 -5.08 -1.20 5.28
C VAL A 29 -6.24 -1.49 6.23
N LYS A 30 -7.27 -0.65 6.19
CA LYS A 30 -8.51 -0.77 6.95
C LYS A 30 -9.65 -1.13 6.01
N PHE A 31 -10.57 -1.96 6.50
CA PHE A 31 -11.80 -2.34 5.82
C PHE A 31 -13.00 -1.93 6.70
N PRO A 32 -13.44 -0.66 6.62
CA PRO A 32 -14.63 -0.18 7.33
C PRO A 32 -15.89 -0.88 6.83
N ASN A 33 -16.89 -1.00 7.70
CA ASN A 33 -18.20 -1.59 7.38
C ASN A 33 -18.17 -3.05 6.90
N LEU A 34 -17.00 -3.71 6.91
CA LEU A 34 -16.88 -5.12 6.56
C LEU A 34 -17.53 -5.97 7.65
N PRO A 35 -18.53 -6.81 7.33
CA PRO A 35 -19.21 -7.66 8.33
C PRO A 35 -18.23 -8.57 9.09
N LEU A 36 -18.46 -8.73 10.40
CA LEU A 36 -17.59 -9.51 11.30
C LEU A 36 -17.38 -10.97 10.85
N GLN A 37 -18.35 -11.54 10.13
CA GLN A 37 -18.23 -12.90 9.57
C GLN A 37 -17.01 -13.06 8.63
N PHE A 38 -16.54 -11.98 8.02
CA PHE A 38 -15.38 -11.99 7.12
C PHE A 38 -14.05 -11.78 7.84
N TRP A 39 -14.04 -11.56 9.16
CA TRP A 39 -12.83 -11.22 9.91
C TRP A 39 -12.00 -12.45 10.30
N THR A 40 -12.24 -13.58 9.65
CA THR A 40 -11.38 -14.77 9.80
C THR A 40 -10.04 -14.53 9.11
N LYS A 41 -8.98 -15.19 9.58
CA LYS A 41 -7.65 -15.11 8.98
C LYS A 41 -7.68 -15.46 7.49
N GLU A 42 -8.47 -16.46 7.11
CA GLU A 42 -8.59 -16.90 5.71
C GLU A 42 -9.30 -15.85 4.84
N CYS A 43 -10.48 -15.39 5.27
CA CYS A 43 -11.24 -14.38 4.53
C CYS A 43 -10.45 -13.08 4.40
N MET A 44 -9.87 -12.58 5.49
CA MET A 44 -9.09 -11.34 5.45
C MET A 44 -7.83 -11.46 4.60
N SER A 45 -7.18 -12.64 4.55
CA SER A 45 -6.06 -12.86 3.63
C SER A 45 -6.51 -12.72 2.17
N LYS A 46 -7.64 -13.33 1.80
CA LYS A 46 -8.22 -13.23 0.43
C LYS A 46 -8.70 -11.81 0.10
N ILE A 47 -9.33 -11.12 1.05
CA ILE A 47 -9.81 -9.74 0.85
C ILE A 47 -8.63 -8.79 0.69
N ALA A 48 -7.64 -8.88 1.58
CA ALA A 48 -6.44 -8.04 1.52
C ALA A 48 -5.55 -8.34 0.31
N SER A 49 -5.65 -9.53 -0.30
CA SER A 49 -4.94 -9.83 -1.53
C SER A 49 -5.39 -9.01 -2.74
N ALA A 50 -6.57 -8.38 -2.67
CA ALA A 50 -6.97 -7.38 -3.66
C ALA A 50 -6.14 -6.09 -3.62
N VAL A 51 -5.42 -5.85 -2.51
CA VAL A 51 -4.58 -4.65 -2.32
C VAL A 51 -3.10 -4.96 -2.52
N GLY A 52 -2.64 -6.15 -2.13
CA GLY A 52 -1.23 -6.55 -2.19
C GLY A 52 -0.99 -7.87 -1.45
N THR A 53 0.21 -8.12 -0.93
CA THR A 53 0.52 -9.34 -0.17
C THR A 53 0.17 -9.16 1.31
N PRO A 54 -0.83 -9.88 1.88
CA PRO A 54 -1.16 -9.78 3.28
C PRO A 54 -0.04 -10.33 4.16
N LEU A 55 0.44 -9.55 5.13
CA LEU A 55 1.50 -9.94 6.06
C LEU A 55 0.94 -10.32 7.44
N PHE A 56 0.18 -9.40 8.06
CA PHE A 56 -0.31 -9.57 9.42
C PHE A 56 -1.67 -8.94 9.62
N MET A 57 -2.57 -9.61 10.33
CA MET A 57 -3.80 -8.99 10.84
C MET A 57 -3.51 -8.32 12.18
N ASP A 58 -4.05 -7.13 12.45
CA ASP A 58 -3.81 -6.52 13.77
C ASP A 58 -4.54 -7.28 14.89
N THR A 59 -4.02 -7.21 16.11
CA THR A 59 -4.56 -7.96 17.25
C THR A 59 -6.01 -7.62 17.53
N ALA A 60 -6.41 -6.35 17.34
CA ALA A 60 -7.78 -5.91 17.58
C ALA A 60 -8.79 -6.51 16.60
N THR A 61 -8.39 -6.74 15.35
CA THR A 61 -9.19 -7.46 14.36
C THR A 61 -9.22 -8.95 14.69
N GLN A 62 -8.08 -9.56 15.01
CA GLN A 62 -8.01 -10.99 15.36
C GLN A 62 -8.88 -11.35 16.58
N MET A 63 -8.89 -10.49 17.59
CA MET A 63 -9.65 -10.68 18.83
C MET A 63 -11.04 -10.05 18.80
N ALA A 64 -11.42 -9.39 17.69
CA ALA A 64 -12.64 -8.60 17.55
C ALA A 64 -12.90 -7.59 18.69
N THR A 65 -11.84 -7.03 19.29
CA THR A 65 -11.95 -6.03 20.37
C THR A 65 -12.27 -4.63 19.85
N ARG A 66 -12.08 -4.40 18.55
CA ARG A 66 -12.49 -3.17 17.83
C ARG A 66 -13.36 -3.55 16.64
N ILE A 67 -14.65 -3.20 16.68
CA ILE A 67 -15.61 -3.55 15.62
C ILE A 67 -15.81 -2.45 14.55
N ALA A 68 -15.15 -1.29 14.69
CA ALA A 68 -15.29 -0.18 13.74
C ALA A 68 -14.72 -0.49 12.34
N TYR A 69 -13.67 -1.32 12.27
CA TYR A 69 -13.04 -1.75 11.02
C TYR A 69 -12.08 -2.93 11.27
N ALA A 70 -11.98 -3.82 10.28
CA ALA A 70 -10.89 -4.78 10.20
C ALA A 70 -9.63 -4.09 9.71
N ARG A 71 -8.45 -4.56 10.14
CA ARG A 71 -7.16 -3.98 9.73
C ARG A 71 -6.12 -5.05 9.47
N VAL A 72 -5.45 -4.92 8.33
CA VAL A 72 -4.40 -5.84 7.85
C VAL A 72 -3.18 -5.03 7.42
N TYR A 73 -2.00 -5.54 7.73
CA TYR A 73 -0.71 -5.08 7.24
C TYR A 73 -0.43 -5.78 5.91
N VAL A 74 -0.30 -5.00 4.85
CA VAL A 74 -0.22 -5.49 3.47
C VAL A 74 1.01 -4.91 2.81
N GLU A 75 1.85 -5.76 2.21
CA GLU A 75 2.92 -5.34 1.34
C GLU A 75 2.37 -4.97 -0.04
N VAL A 76 2.58 -3.74 -0.47
CA VAL A 76 2.09 -3.20 -1.73
C VAL A 76 3.26 -2.89 -2.66
N SER A 77 3.08 -3.12 -3.97
CA SER A 77 4.07 -2.81 -5.00
C SER A 77 3.79 -1.44 -5.64
N VAL A 78 4.84 -0.79 -6.15
CA VAL A 78 4.76 0.39 -7.03
C VAL A 78 3.95 0.14 -8.32
N ASP A 79 3.83 -1.13 -8.74
CA ASP A 79 3.15 -1.51 -9.98
C ASP A 79 1.63 -1.64 -9.83
N VAL A 80 1.10 -1.49 -8.61
CA VAL A 80 -0.31 -1.72 -8.29
C VAL A 80 -0.94 -0.44 -7.79
N GLU A 81 -2.01 -0.01 -8.45
CA GLU A 81 -2.84 1.09 -7.96
C GLU A 81 -3.65 0.62 -6.75
N LEU A 82 -3.62 1.41 -5.68
CA LEU A 82 -4.30 1.07 -4.42
C LEU A 82 -5.82 1.30 -4.55
N PRO A 83 -6.65 0.24 -4.48
CA PRO A 83 -8.08 0.35 -4.67
C PRO A 83 -8.76 1.11 -3.52
N ASN A 84 -9.87 1.80 -3.80
CA ASN A 84 -10.66 2.46 -2.76
C ASN A 84 -11.79 1.58 -2.20
N GLU A 85 -12.04 0.44 -2.85
CA GLU A 85 -13.07 -0.51 -2.47
C GLU A 85 -12.67 -1.95 -2.83
N VAL A 86 -13.25 -2.93 -2.15
CA VAL A 86 -13.13 -4.35 -2.47
C VAL A 86 -14.51 -4.94 -2.69
N VAL A 87 -14.66 -5.67 -3.80
CA VAL A 87 -15.88 -6.40 -4.12
C VAL A 87 -15.76 -7.84 -3.62
N ILE A 88 -16.71 -8.26 -2.81
CA ILE A 88 -16.78 -9.62 -2.25
C ILE A 88 -18.00 -10.31 -2.84
N GLU A 89 -17.79 -11.53 -3.34
CA GLU A 89 -18.88 -12.40 -3.77
C GLU A 89 -19.50 -13.08 -2.54
N ILE A 90 -20.81 -12.93 -2.39
CA ILE A 90 -21.60 -13.49 -1.29
C ILE A 90 -22.40 -14.70 -1.79
N ALA A 91 -23.02 -15.42 -0.84
CA ALA A 91 -23.87 -16.55 -1.16
C ALA A 91 -24.97 -16.18 -2.18
N ALA A 92 -25.38 -17.15 -2.99
CA ALA A 92 -26.33 -16.98 -4.10
C ALA A 92 -25.86 -16.07 -5.25
N GLY A 93 -24.54 -15.81 -5.37
CA GLY A 93 -23.96 -15.08 -6.51
C GLY A 93 -24.11 -13.56 -6.42
N GLY A 94 -24.54 -13.03 -5.27
CA GLY A 94 -24.55 -11.60 -5.01
C GLY A 94 -23.13 -11.05 -4.92
N ARG A 95 -22.97 -9.75 -5.17
CA ARG A 95 -21.71 -9.03 -4.98
C ARG A 95 -21.95 -7.78 -4.17
N GLU A 96 -21.13 -7.56 -3.14
CA GLU A 96 -21.17 -6.36 -2.32
C GLU A 96 -19.82 -5.66 -2.36
N SER A 97 -19.84 -4.32 -2.39
CA SER A 97 -18.64 -3.50 -2.36
C SER A 97 -18.43 -2.92 -0.97
N PHE A 98 -17.20 -3.00 -0.47
CA PHE A 98 -16.82 -2.46 0.83
C PHE A 98 -15.70 -1.44 0.67
N PRO A 99 -15.74 -0.31 1.39
CA PRO A 99 -14.69 0.70 1.31
C PRO A 99 -13.37 0.17 1.86
N ILE A 100 -12.27 0.71 1.33
CA ILE A 100 -10.92 0.53 1.84
C ILE A 100 -10.39 1.88 2.28
N ALA A 101 -9.79 1.91 3.46
CA ALA A 101 -9.10 3.08 3.98
C ALA A 101 -7.63 2.75 4.29
N TYR A 102 -6.78 3.75 4.19
CA TYR A 102 -5.35 3.62 4.41
C TYR A 102 -4.92 4.62 5.48
N ASP A 103 -4.07 4.21 6.41
CA ASP A 103 -3.47 5.17 7.36
C ASP A 103 -2.54 6.15 6.64
N TRP A 104 -1.88 5.66 5.60
CA TRP A 104 -1.01 6.43 4.73
C TRP A 104 -0.96 5.73 3.36
N LYS A 105 -1.16 6.50 2.28
CA LYS A 105 -1.00 6.03 0.89
C LYS A 105 0.39 6.40 0.39
N PRO A 106 1.27 5.43 0.08
CA PRO A 106 2.55 5.74 -0.52
C PRO A 106 2.38 6.29 -1.93
N GLN A 107 3.31 7.15 -2.33
CA GLN A 107 3.38 7.68 -3.68
C GLN A 107 4.63 7.11 -4.35
N ALA A 108 4.43 6.45 -5.49
CA ALA A 108 5.52 5.99 -6.32
C ALA A 108 5.97 7.13 -7.23
N CYS A 109 7.29 7.30 -7.37
CA CYS A 109 7.85 8.25 -8.33
C CYS A 109 7.52 7.80 -9.77
N SER A 110 6.95 8.70 -10.56
CA SER A 110 6.54 8.45 -11.95
C SER A 110 7.72 8.31 -12.92
N HIS A 111 8.91 8.76 -12.53
CA HIS A 111 10.11 8.72 -13.36
C HIS A 111 10.97 7.46 -13.14
N CYS A 112 10.98 6.91 -11.94
CA CYS A 112 11.85 5.78 -11.61
C CYS A 112 11.13 4.56 -11.02
N HIS A 113 9.81 4.65 -10.81
CA HIS A 113 8.95 3.59 -10.27
C HIS A 113 9.49 3.03 -8.94
N THR A 114 9.80 3.92 -8.00
CA THR A 114 10.21 3.55 -6.63
C THR A 114 9.50 4.42 -5.62
N PHE A 115 9.27 3.89 -4.43
CA PHE A 115 8.84 4.68 -3.28
C PHE A 115 10.01 5.48 -2.66
N GLY A 116 9.68 6.49 -1.87
CA GLY A 116 10.62 7.20 -1.00
C GLY A 116 11.03 8.60 -1.44
N HIS A 117 10.60 9.07 -2.61
CA HIS A 117 10.78 10.46 -3.04
C HIS A 117 9.68 10.88 -4.03
N ASP A 118 9.43 12.19 -4.07
CA ASP A 118 8.54 12.80 -5.07
C ASP A 118 9.27 13.01 -6.40
N ASP A 119 8.51 13.11 -7.49
CA ASP A 119 9.03 13.35 -8.85
C ASP A 119 9.98 14.56 -8.93
N ALA A 120 9.71 15.59 -8.13
CA ALA A 120 10.54 16.79 -8.03
C ALA A 120 11.98 16.53 -7.57
N LEU A 121 12.16 15.50 -6.74
CA LEU A 121 13.45 15.08 -6.18
C LEU A 121 14.05 13.88 -6.94
N CYS A 122 13.39 13.40 -8.00
CA CYS A 122 13.87 12.25 -8.74
C CYS A 122 15.09 12.59 -9.59
N CYS A 123 16.19 11.86 -9.38
CA CYS A 123 17.40 11.98 -10.20
C CYS A 123 17.20 11.55 -11.66
N LYS A 124 16.15 10.77 -11.96
CA LYS A 124 15.80 10.33 -13.33
C LYS A 124 14.82 11.27 -14.04
N ARG A 125 14.34 12.33 -13.37
CA ARG A 125 13.47 13.32 -14.00
C ARG A 125 14.21 14.04 -15.13
N PRO A 126 13.64 14.15 -16.35
CA PRO A 126 14.24 14.92 -17.42
C PRO A 126 14.41 16.38 -17.02
N LYS A 127 15.63 16.91 -17.07
CA LYS A 127 15.90 18.34 -16.89
C LYS A 127 15.51 19.04 -18.19
N ILE A 128 14.39 19.78 -18.19
CA ILE A 128 14.02 20.62 -19.33
C ILE A 128 15.02 21.77 -19.37
N THR A 129 15.96 21.73 -20.32
CA THR A 129 16.82 22.89 -20.61
C THR A 129 15.96 23.92 -21.34
N PRO A 130 15.87 25.18 -20.87
CA PRO A 130 15.20 26.22 -21.63
C PRO A 130 15.86 26.35 -23.00
N LEU A 131 15.08 26.26 -24.07
CA LEU A 131 15.53 26.61 -25.41
C LEU A 131 15.90 28.09 -25.39
N THR A 132 17.20 28.39 -25.36
CA THR A 132 17.69 29.74 -25.61
C THR A 132 17.33 30.11 -27.04
N PRO A 133 16.63 31.23 -27.28
CA PRO A 133 16.44 31.74 -28.64
C PRO A 133 17.83 32.02 -29.23
N LYS A 134 18.15 31.40 -30.35
CA LYS A 134 19.35 31.77 -31.13
C LYS A 134 19.07 33.15 -31.74
N THR A 135 19.77 34.16 -31.26
CA THR A 135 19.85 35.49 -31.89
C THR A 135 20.59 35.41 -33.21
#